data_AF-A0A8K0L738-F1
#
_entry.id   AF-A0A8K0L738-F1
#
_cell.length_a   1.000
_cell.length_b   1.000
_cell.length_c   1.000
_cell.angle_alpha   90.00
_cell.angle_beta   90.00
_cell.angle_gamma   90.00
#
_symmetry.space_group_name_H-M   'P 1'
#
loop_
_entity.id
_entity.type
_entity.pdbx_description
1 polymer ?
#
loop_
_entity_poly.entity_id
_entity_poly.type
_entity_poly.pdbx_seq_one_letter_code
_entity_poly.pdbx_strand_id
1 'polypeptide(L)'
;MAQLEIDGEKICTTDASWDYLDGPVVSAEIYNGEIFDTTLNDTAWSTAEAPVEVAGKAEEIQYTTARLIAPDVAPIRRILEIKPKEIITTPEGKKILDKGDEVVIRHAEVLEHGELGTRPLRTAKAQNIVKLGGKTKGYKPRFSWFGFRYAEITGYDDLSLLDFVAVAISTDLRQTGTFDCSHEMIKKLHENTIWSTRDNFVSVPTDCPQRDERLGWTGDIQVFAPTANYLFDTTAFLSNWLQDLEADQPRPMAIWADCSVITPWDLYTSFGDKQILQRQWGSMRMWLDTGLPRNKQGFYSTETPQYGDWLDPRSPPQLPGHSPTDPYLVANAYLIYTTRLAARIGHILGHTKQAATDERDANRLTEAFRTEYIAQSGRLLSILTRYANGTINPGQMTSFNHYALGSVCAFLHKTIGGLSPLLPGWKKALVSPKPGGTIRHATTSFDSPYGPYAVSWKLEDTKLKVSVKVPPNGEAEVVLKNVHETVGSGEHTFEDEWEEDNTWPLEAIQGAQGNVVEAHFVP
;
A
#
# COMPACT_ATOMS: atom_id res chain seq x y z
N MET A 1 -28.95 -7.22 -6.34
CA MET A 1 -29.88 -6.08 -6.51
C MET A 1 -29.44 -5.28 -7.72
N ALA A 2 -30.32 -5.04 -8.68
CA ALA A 2 -30.05 -4.22 -9.86
C ALA A 2 -31.31 -3.50 -10.32
N GLN A 3 -31.12 -2.36 -10.99
CA GLN A 3 -32.18 -1.55 -11.60
C GLN A 3 -31.68 -1.03 -12.95
N LEU A 4 -32.50 -1.19 -13.99
CA LEU A 4 -32.27 -0.64 -15.32
C LEU A 4 -33.26 0.49 -15.56
N GLU A 5 -32.73 1.65 -15.92
CA GLU A 5 -33.50 2.82 -16.32
C GLU A 5 -33.19 3.20 -17.77
N ILE A 6 -34.22 3.54 -18.52
CA ILE A 6 -34.12 4.07 -19.89
C ILE A 6 -34.97 5.34 -19.93
N ASP A 7 -34.40 6.45 -20.39
CA ASP A 7 -35.07 7.77 -20.47
C ASP A 7 -35.67 8.26 -19.14
N GLY A 8 -35.07 7.87 -18.01
CA GLY A 8 -35.53 8.21 -16.66
C GLY A 8 -36.68 7.33 -16.15
N GLU A 9 -37.10 6.33 -16.93
CA GLU A 9 -38.11 5.36 -16.52
C GLU A 9 -37.47 4.05 -16.09
N LYS A 10 -37.99 3.49 -14.98
CA LYS A 10 -37.56 2.19 -14.46
C LYS A 10 -38.15 1.07 -15.31
N ILE A 11 -37.32 0.44 -16.13
CA ILE A 11 -37.72 -0.61 -17.08
C ILE A 11 -37.66 -2.00 -16.46
N CYS A 12 -36.66 -2.25 -15.62
CA CYS A 12 -36.45 -3.56 -15.02
C CYS A 12 -35.79 -3.43 -13.65
N THR A 13 -36.18 -4.28 -12.71
CA THR A 13 -35.57 -4.43 -11.38
C THR A 13 -35.37 -5.88 -11.04
N THR A 14 -34.39 -6.19 -10.20
CA THR A 14 -34.29 -7.53 -9.58
C THR A 14 -35.45 -7.76 -8.64
N ASP A 15 -36.20 -8.84 -8.88
CA ASP A 15 -37.34 -9.31 -8.09
C ASP A 15 -37.48 -10.84 -8.25
N ALA A 16 -38.50 -11.45 -7.64
CA ALA A 16 -38.76 -12.88 -7.73
C ALA A 16 -39.17 -13.40 -9.14
N SER A 17 -39.30 -12.52 -10.15
CA SER A 17 -39.59 -12.95 -11.52
C SER A 17 -38.35 -13.49 -12.26
N TRP A 18 -37.15 -13.14 -11.78
CA TRP A 18 -35.88 -13.55 -12.37
C TRP A 18 -35.67 -15.05 -12.27
N ASP A 19 -35.13 -15.64 -13.33
CA ASP A 19 -34.64 -17.02 -13.33
C ASP A 19 -33.16 -17.05 -12.92
N TYR A 20 -32.75 -18.14 -12.28
CA TYR A 20 -31.33 -18.46 -12.07
C TYR A 20 -31.00 -19.82 -12.66
N LEU A 21 -29.72 -20.04 -12.94
CA LEU A 21 -29.17 -21.27 -13.49
C LEU A 21 -27.80 -21.55 -12.88
N ASP A 22 -27.39 -22.81 -12.90
CA ASP A 22 -26.05 -23.22 -12.50
C ASP A 22 -25.07 -22.90 -13.63
N GLY A 23 -24.14 -22.01 -13.35
CA GLY A 23 -23.13 -21.58 -14.31
C GLY A 23 -21.88 -22.46 -14.31
N PRO A 24 -20.93 -22.20 -15.21
CA PRO A 24 -19.68 -22.95 -15.28
C PRO A 24 -18.72 -22.68 -14.11
N VAL A 25 -18.99 -21.69 -13.26
CA VAL A 25 -18.21 -21.47 -12.04
C VAL A 25 -18.86 -22.29 -10.91
N VAL A 26 -18.29 -23.45 -10.61
CA VAL A 26 -18.80 -24.41 -9.61
C VAL A 26 -18.50 -23.92 -8.19
N SER A 27 -17.33 -23.31 -8.00
CA SER A 27 -16.97 -22.66 -6.74
C SER A 27 -16.06 -21.48 -7.01
N ALA A 28 -16.14 -20.47 -6.15
CA ALA A 28 -15.31 -19.27 -6.23
C ALA A 28 -15.03 -18.73 -4.83
N GLU A 29 -13.74 -18.63 -4.49
CA GLU A 29 -13.27 -18.12 -3.21
C GLU A 29 -12.06 -17.21 -3.43
N ILE A 30 -12.00 -16.10 -2.68
CA ILE A 30 -10.90 -15.12 -2.77
C ILE A 30 -9.54 -15.78 -2.49
N TYR A 31 -9.45 -16.62 -1.46
CA TYR A 31 -8.20 -17.25 -1.03
C TYR A 31 -7.91 -18.57 -1.76
N ASN A 32 -8.93 -19.40 -1.95
CA ASN A 32 -8.74 -20.76 -2.44
C ASN A 32 -8.76 -20.86 -3.95
N GLY A 33 -9.44 -19.93 -4.63
CA GLY A 33 -9.56 -19.86 -6.09
C GLY A 33 -10.89 -20.37 -6.61
N GLU A 34 -10.90 -20.76 -7.88
CA GLU A 34 -12.13 -21.15 -8.59
C GLU A 34 -12.06 -22.56 -9.15
N ILE A 35 -13.21 -23.21 -9.19
CA ILE A 35 -13.43 -24.43 -9.98
C ILE A 35 -14.35 -24.07 -11.13
N PHE A 36 -13.86 -24.23 -12.35
CA PHE A 36 -14.59 -23.95 -13.59
C PHE A 36 -14.85 -25.24 -14.36
N ASP A 37 -16.10 -25.51 -14.70
CA ASP A 37 -16.50 -26.67 -15.50
C ASP A 37 -16.90 -26.25 -16.92
N THR A 38 -16.10 -26.66 -17.90
CA THR A 38 -16.33 -26.31 -19.30
C THR A 38 -17.59 -26.98 -19.88
N THR A 39 -18.08 -28.07 -19.28
CA THR A 39 -19.30 -28.76 -19.75
C THR A 39 -20.57 -27.96 -19.50
N LEU A 40 -20.53 -27.06 -18.51
CA LEU A 40 -21.63 -26.16 -18.13
C LEU A 40 -21.53 -24.78 -18.79
N ASN A 41 -20.52 -24.56 -19.63
CA ASN A 41 -20.26 -23.25 -20.24
C ASN A 41 -21.11 -23.03 -21.49
N ASP A 42 -22.39 -22.75 -21.28
CA ASP A 42 -23.28 -22.18 -22.31
C ASP A 42 -23.24 -20.65 -22.23
N THR A 43 -23.11 -19.95 -23.35
CA THR A 43 -23.14 -18.48 -23.41
C THR A 43 -24.52 -17.94 -23.80
N ALA A 44 -25.44 -18.79 -24.25
CA ALA A 44 -26.76 -18.40 -24.73
C ALA A 44 -27.62 -17.74 -23.63
N TRP A 45 -27.38 -18.03 -22.34
CA TRP A 45 -28.15 -17.50 -21.20
C TRP A 45 -28.13 -15.97 -21.10
N SER A 46 -27.14 -15.34 -21.71
CA SER A 46 -26.97 -13.88 -21.72
C SER A 46 -27.52 -13.21 -23.00
N THR A 47 -28.26 -13.95 -23.82
CA THR A 47 -28.82 -13.50 -25.11
C THR A 47 -30.33 -13.70 -25.17
N ALA A 48 -31.02 -12.96 -26.05
CA ALA A 48 -32.45 -13.16 -26.31
C ALA A 48 -32.73 -14.23 -27.41
N GLU A 49 -31.68 -14.89 -27.92
CA GLU A 49 -31.76 -15.69 -29.15
C GLU A 49 -32.35 -17.09 -28.94
N ALA A 50 -32.17 -17.68 -27.76
CA ALA A 50 -32.67 -19.00 -27.44
C ALA A 50 -33.04 -19.15 -25.95
N PRO A 51 -34.11 -19.88 -25.62
CA PRO A 51 -34.39 -20.25 -24.24
C PRO A 51 -33.28 -21.16 -23.70
N VAL A 52 -32.86 -20.91 -22.47
CA VAL A 52 -31.90 -21.75 -21.73
C VAL A 52 -32.61 -22.55 -20.66
N GLU A 53 -32.01 -23.69 -20.29
CA GLU A 53 -32.46 -24.46 -19.14
C GLU A 53 -32.18 -23.66 -17.86
N VAL A 54 -33.22 -23.45 -17.05
CA VAL A 54 -33.14 -22.70 -15.80
C VAL A 54 -33.21 -23.66 -14.62
N ALA A 55 -32.47 -23.36 -13.55
CA ALA A 55 -32.49 -24.14 -12.32
C ALA A 55 -33.69 -23.79 -11.43
N GLY A 56 -34.14 -22.53 -11.46
CA GLY A 56 -35.32 -22.10 -10.71
C GLY A 56 -35.58 -20.59 -10.78
N LYS A 57 -36.56 -20.15 -9.98
CA LYS A 57 -36.89 -18.73 -9.78
C LYS A 57 -36.12 -18.14 -8.61
N ALA A 58 -35.72 -16.89 -8.74
CA ALA A 58 -35.06 -16.14 -7.69
C ALA A 58 -35.98 -15.98 -6.46
N GLU A 59 -35.37 -15.98 -5.28
CA GLU A 59 -36.05 -15.72 -4.02
C GLU A 59 -35.65 -14.34 -3.49
N GLU A 60 -36.62 -13.58 -2.99
CA GLU A 60 -36.35 -12.29 -2.35
C GLU A 60 -35.76 -12.50 -0.94
N ILE A 61 -34.55 -11.98 -0.72
CA ILE A 61 -33.90 -11.99 0.57
C ILE A 61 -34.21 -10.70 1.34
N GLN A 62 -34.36 -10.80 2.67
CA GLN A 62 -34.55 -9.63 3.51
C GLN A 62 -33.33 -8.71 3.42
N TYR A 63 -33.53 -7.51 2.90
CA TYR A 63 -32.48 -6.52 2.79
C TYR A 63 -32.05 -6.03 4.19
N THR A 64 -30.74 -5.91 4.40
CA THR A 64 -30.16 -5.39 5.65
C THR A 64 -30.52 -3.92 5.86
N THR A 65 -30.46 -3.39 7.08
CA THR A 65 -30.74 -1.97 7.40
C THR A 65 -29.66 -1.00 6.90
N ALA A 66 -28.78 -1.42 5.99
CA ALA A 66 -27.66 -0.63 5.50
C ALA A 66 -28.10 0.34 4.39
N ARG A 67 -27.55 1.55 4.44
CA ARG A 67 -27.76 2.58 3.41
C ARG A 67 -26.89 2.29 2.19
N LEU A 68 -27.47 2.36 1.00
CA LEU A 68 -26.73 2.34 -0.26
C LEU A 68 -26.07 3.69 -0.52
N ILE A 69 -24.78 3.66 -0.82
CA ILE A 69 -23.97 4.84 -1.11
C ILE A 69 -23.22 4.56 -2.42
N ALA A 70 -23.27 5.52 -3.34
CA ALA A 70 -22.43 5.46 -4.54
C ALA A 70 -21.00 5.81 -4.12
N PRO A 71 -20.01 4.92 -4.36
CA PRO A 71 -18.63 5.21 -3.96
C PRO A 71 -17.99 6.18 -4.97
N ASP A 72 -17.17 7.11 -4.46
CA ASP A 72 -16.39 8.04 -5.28
C ASP A 72 -15.06 7.40 -5.80
N VAL A 73 -14.80 6.14 -5.42
CA VAL A 73 -13.55 5.43 -5.74
C VAL A 73 -13.57 4.85 -7.17
N ALA A 74 -12.41 4.87 -7.83
CA ALA A 74 -12.23 4.12 -9.07
C ALA A 74 -12.47 2.62 -8.82
N PRO A 75 -13.13 1.88 -9.73
CA PRO A 75 -13.35 0.45 -9.54
C PRO A 75 -12.04 -0.33 -9.70
N ILE A 76 -12.02 -1.57 -9.22
CA ILE A 76 -10.97 -2.53 -9.58
C ILE A 76 -11.06 -2.80 -11.09
N ARG A 77 -9.93 -2.70 -11.78
CA ARG A 77 -9.82 -3.01 -13.21
C ARG A 77 -8.61 -3.90 -13.50
N ARG A 78 -8.60 -4.44 -14.72
CA ARG A 78 -7.43 -5.06 -15.34
C ARG A 78 -6.55 -3.93 -15.84
N ILE A 79 -5.43 -3.69 -15.16
CA ILE A 79 -4.58 -2.53 -15.42
C ILE A 79 -3.40 -2.87 -16.35
N LEU A 80 -3.00 -4.14 -16.42
CA LEU A 80 -1.92 -4.59 -17.29
C LEU A 80 -2.04 -6.08 -17.64
N GLU A 81 -1.60 -6.43 -18.84
CA GLU A 81 -1.34 -7.81 -19.25
C GLU A 81 0.17 -8.07 -19.29
N ILE A 82 0.62 -9.12 -18.61
CA ILE A 82 2.02 -9.50 -18.47
C ILE A 82 2.21 -10.89 -19.09
N LYS A 83 3.06 -10.98 -20.10
CA LYS A 83 3.42 -12.28 -20.71
C LYS A 83 4.45 -12.99 -19.84
N PRO A 84 4.32 -14.31 -19.62
CA PRO A 84 5.35 -15.09 -18.92
C PRO A 84 6.67 -15.04 -19.70
N LYS A 85 7.78 -15.06 -18.97
CA LYS A 85 9.14 -14.94 -19.55
C LYS A 85 9.74 -16.29 -19.95
N GLU A 86 9.47 -17.32 -19.17
CA GLU A 86 10.09 -18.63 -19.31
C GLU A 86 9.19 -19.75 -18.78
N ILE A 87 9.41 -20.97 -19.27
CA ILE A 87 8.83 -22.20 -18.74
C ILE A 87 9.95 -22.93 -17.99
N ILE A 88 9.74 -23.15 -16.69
CA ILE A 88 10.70 -23.83 -15.81
C ILE A 88 10.24 -25.27 -15.61
N THR A 89 11.16 -26.23 -15.67
CA THR A 89 10.89 -27.62 -15.23
C THR A 89 11.48 -27.79 -13.84
N THR A 90 10.67 -28.15 -12.85
CA THR A 90 11.11 -28.25 -11.45
C THR A 90 11.95 -29.52 -11.19
N PRO A 91 12.75 -29.58 -10.12
CA PRO A 91 13.58 -30.74 -9.78
C PRO A 91 12.83 -32.06 -9.63
N GLU A 92 11.60 -32.06 -9.12
CA GLU A 92 10.76 -33.27 -9.06
C GLU A 92 10.29 -33.73 -10.45
N GLY A 93 10.73 -33.05 -11.52
CA GLY A 93 10.37 -33.38 -12.88
C GLY A 93 8.87 -33.29 -13.09
N LYS A 94 8.17 -32.42 -12.34
CA LYS A 94 6.72 -32.25 -12.44
C LYS A 94 6.35 -31.84 -13.86
N LYS A 95 6.03 -32.88 -14.62
CA LYS A 95 5.28 -32.99 -15.87
C LYS A 95 4.92 -34.48 -15.94
N ILE A 96 3.69 -34.87 -15.64
CA ILE A 96 3.28 -36.28 -15.78
C ILE A 96 1.85 -36.40 -16.35
N LEU A 97 1.85 -36.80 -17.63
CA LEU A 97 1.09 -37.83 -18.36
C LEU A 97 -0.44 -37.94 -18.31
N ASP A 98 -0.93 -38.09 -19.55
CA ASP A 98 -2.19 -38.61 -20.09
C ASP A 98 -3.40 -37.69 -19.94
N LYS A 99 -4.25 -37.71 -20.97
CA LYS A 99 -5.35 -36.80 -21.25
C LYS A 99 -6.23 -36.57 -20.01
N GLY A 100 -5.88 -35.56 -19.20
CA GLY A 100 -6.55 -35.28 -17.95
C GLY A 100 -7.91 -34.63 -18.18
N ASP A 101 -8.90 -35.01 -17.37
CA ASP A 101 -10.22 -34.36 -17.33
C ASP A 101 -10.14 -32.95 -16.69
N GLU A 102 -8.98 -32.51 -16.19
CA GLU A 102 -8.82 -31.20 -15.56
C GLU A 102 -7.42 -30.58 -15.73
N VAL A 103 -7.37 -29.24 -15.77
CA VAL A 103 -6.15 -28.41 -15.69
C VAL A 103 -6.11 -27.72 -14.33
N VAL A 104 -4.99 -27.81 -13.63
CA VAL A 104 -4.80 -27.15 -12.32
C VAL A 104 -3.73 -26.09 -12.42
N ILE A 105 -4.02 -24.91 -11.88
CA ILE A 105 -3.16 -23.72 -11.90
C ILE A 105 -2.94 -23.28 -10.45
N ARG A 106 -1.72 -23.44 -9.94
CA ARG A 106 -1.33 -23.01 -8.58
C ARG A 106 -0.39 -21.82 -8.65
N HIS A 107 -0.50 -20.89 -7.70
CA HIS A 107 0.20 -19.60 -7.75
C HIS A 107 1.08 -19.40 -6.52
N ALA A 108 2.28 -18.85 -6.68
CA ALA A 108 3.12 -18.41 -5.57
C ALA A 108 4.07 -17.25 -5.95
N GLU A 109 4.56 -16.54 -4.94
CA GLU A 109 5.49 -15.41 -5.11
C GLU A 109 6.93 -15.85 -5.39
N VAL A 110 7.34 -17.01 -4.85
CA VAL A 110 8.73 -17.48 -4.85
C VAL A 110 8.84 -18.95 -5.20
N LEU A 111 10.04 -19.37 -5.57
CA LEU A 111 10.45 -20.77 -5.59
C LEU A 111 11.21 -21.08 -4.29
N GLU A 112 10.89 -22.18 -3.62
CA GLU A 112 11.65 -22.71 -2.48
C GLU A 112 12.28 -24.04 -2.92
N HIS A 113 13.61 -24.15 -2.88
CA HIS A 113 14.36 -25.34 -3.33
C HIS A 113 14.08 -25.77 -4.79
N GLY A 114 13.75 -24.82 -5.67
CA GLY A 114 13.43 -25.08 -7.08
C GLY A 114 11.98 -25.52 -7.34
N GLU A 115 11.17 -25.66 -6.30
CA GLU A 115 9.74 -25.97 -6.36
C GLU A 115 8.88 -24.73 -6.04
N LEU A 116 7.59 -24.78 -6.37
CA LEU A 116 6.65 -23.69 -6.06
C LEU A 116 6.55 -23.48 -4.53
N GLY A 117 6.95 -22.30 -4.04
CA GLY A 117 6.99 -21.99 -2.61
C GLY A 117 5.62 -21.59 -2.04
N THR A 118 4.76 -22.58 -1.73
CA THR A 118 3.39 -22.32 -1.24
C THR A 118 3.25 -22.25 0.27
N ARG A 119 4.28 -22.62 1.05
CA ARG A 119 4.26 -22.54 2.52
C ARG A 119 3.87 -21.14 3.05
N PRO A 120 4.39 -20.02 2.51
CA PRO A 120 4.02 -18.68 2.99
C PRO A 120 2.55 -18.28 2.75
N LEU A 121 1.81 -19.03 1.91
CA LEU A 121 0.37 -18.79 1.67
C LEU A 121 -0.51 -19.21 2.86
N ARG A 122 0.07 -19.94 3.83
CA ARG A 122 -0.63 -20.50 5.00
C ARG A 122 -1.79 -21.41 4.56
N THR A 123 -3.04 -21.04 4.83
CA THR A 123 -4.22 -21.85 4.47
C THR A 123 -4.80 -21.51 3.10
N ALA A 124 -4.38 -20.42 2.47
CA ALA A 124 -4.82 -20.07 1.12
C ALA A 124 -4.26 -21.05 0.09
N LYS A 125 -5.14 -21.76 -0.63
CA LYS A 125 -4.72 -22.70 -1.67
C LYS A 125 -4.14 -22.00 -2.91
N ALA A 126 -4.64 -20.80 -3.22
CA ALA A 126 -4.29 -20.03 -4.41
C ALA A 126 -4.32 -20.86 -5.72
N GLN A 127 -5.40 -21.60 -5.92
CA GLN A 127 -5.50 -22.64 -6.95
C GLN A 127 -6.78 -22.49 -7.78
N ASN A 128 -6.63 -22.48 -9.10
CA ASN A 128 -7.76 -22.63 -10.01
C ASN A 128 -7.77 -24.02 -10.63
N ILE A 129 -8.95 -24.61 -10.78
CA ILE A 129 -9.17 -25.92 -11.41
C ILE A 129 -10.12 -25.72 -12.58
N VAL A 130 -9.74 -26.18 -13.77
CA VAL A 130 -10.57 -26.13 -14.98
C VAL A 130 -10.89 -27.56 -15.41
N LYS A 131 -12.13 -28.00 -15.21
CA LYS A 131 -12.62 -29.29 -15.69
C LYS A 131 -12.92 -29.21 -17.18
N LEU A 132 -12.28 -30.10 -17.94
CA LEU A 132 -12.37 -30.21 -19.39
C LEU A 132 -13.50 -31.17 -19.79
N GLY A 133 -14.01 -31.01 -21.01
CA GLY A 133 -15.06 -31.87 -21.57
C GLY A 133 -16.09 -31.12 -22.41
N GLY A 134 -16.24 -29.81 -22.19
CA GLY A 134 -17.09 -28.93 -22.98
C GLY A 134 -16.33 -28.00 -23.93
N LYS A 135 -17.06 -27.11 -24.60
CA LYS A 135 -16.47 -26.09 -25.47
C LYS A 135 -15.98 -24.91 -24.62
N THR A 136 -14.72 -24.51 -24.84
CA THR A 136 -14.17 -23.30 -24.22
C THR A 136 -13.25 -22.57 -25.19
N LYS A 137 -13.18 -21.24 -25.06
CA LYS A 137 -12.20 -20.38 -25.75
C LYS A 137 -11.02 -20.01 -24.84
N GLY A 138 -10.95 -20.60 -23.64
CA GLY A 138 -9.98 -20.27 -22.60
C GLY A 138 -10.67 -20.07 -21.25
N TYR A 139 -9.86 -20.02 -20.21
CA TYR A 139 -10.33 -19.81 -18.84
C TYR A 139 -9.75 -18.51 -18.28
N LYS A 140 -10.58 -17.77 -17.55
CA LYS A 140 -10.18 -16.58 -16.83
C LYS A 140 -10.97 -16.49 -15.51
N PRO A 141 -10.31 -16.45 -14.35
CA PRO A 141 -11.01 -16.25 -13.08
C PRO A 141 -11.73 -14.89 -13.05
N ARG A 142 -12.85 -14.84 -12.34
CA ARG A 142 -13.73 -13.66 -12.22
C ARG A 142 -13.90 -13.18 -10.77
N PHE A 143 -13.79 -14.09 -9.82
CA PHE A 143 -14.15 -13.93 -8.41
C PHE A 143 -13.00 -14.29 -7.46
N SER A 144 -11.83 -14.67 -8.00
CA SER A 144 -10.60 -14.88 -7.26
C SER A 144 -9.44 -14.08 -7.86
N TRP A 145 -8.44 -13.80 -7.03
CA TRP A 145 -7.18 -13.18 -7.42
C TRP A 145 -6.05 -13.66 -6.50
N PHE A 146 -4.81 -13.59 -6.97
CA PHE A 146 -3.65 -14.04 -6.22
C PHE A 146 -2.48 -13.07 -6.43
N GLY A 147 -1.68 -12.84 -5.40
CA GLY A 147 -0.34 -12.27 -5.54
C GLY A 147 0.65 -13.38 -5.92
N PHE A 148 1.25 -13.29 -7.09
CA PHE A 148 2.18 -14.32 -7.56
C PHE A 148 3.16 -13.79 -8.60
N ARG A 149 4.26 -14.52 -8.73
CA ARG A 149 5.24 -14.38 -9.80
C ARG A 149 5.37 -15.67 -10.61
N TYR A 150 5.17 -16.80 -9.95
CA TYR A 150 5.25 -18.14 -10.54
C TYR A 150 3.87 -18.80 -10.53
N ALA A 151 3.56 -19.50 -11.62
CA ALA A 151 2.38 -20.34 -11.72
C ALA A 151 2.82 -21.77 -12.11
N GLU A 152 2.39 -22.76 -11.33
CA GLU A 152 2.57 -24.20 -11.62
C GLU A 152 1.32 -24.69 -12.36
N ILE A 153 1.51 -25.26 -13.55
CA ILE A 153 0.43 -25.79 -14.39
C ILE A 153 0.54 -27.32 -14.45
N THR A 154 -0.54 -28.03 -14.14
CA THR A 154 -0.63 -29.49 -14.31
C THR A 154 -1.89 -29.86 -15.10
N GLY A 155 -1.88 -31.04 -15.75
CA GLY A 155 -2.99 -31.49 -16.61
C GLY A 155 -2.99 -30.92 -18.04
N TYR A 156 -1.90 -30.31 -18.48
CA TYR A 156 -1.75 -29.75 -19.83
C TYR A 156 -0.30 -29.93 -20.34
N ASP A 157 -0.10 -30.79 -21.34
CA ASP A 157 1.25 -31.24 -21.74
C ASP A 157 1.96 -30.33 -22.76
N ASP A 158 1.20 -29.71 -23.68
CA ASP A 158 1.74 -28.90 -24.78
C ASP A 158 1.79 -27.41 -24.42
N LEU A 159 2.40 -27.10 -23.26
CA LEU A 159 2.51 -25.74 -22.75
C LEU A 159 3.36 -24.86 -23.66
N SER A 160 2.77 -23.76 -24.13
CA SER A 160 3.46 -22.65 -24.76
C SER A 160 3.34 -21.37 -23.92
N LEU A 161 4.35 -20.50 -24.01
CA LEU A 161 4.27 -19.16 -23.41
C LEU A 161 3.11 -18.33 -23.97
N LEU A 162 2.61 -18.67 -25.16
CA LEU A 162 1.48 -17.98 -25.81
C LEU A 162 0.12 -18.35 -25.21
N ASP A 163 0.04 -19.44 -24.45
CA ASP A 163 -1.23 -19.91 -23.87
C ASP A 163 -1.62 -19.12 -22.62
N PHE A 164 -0.67 -18.37 -22.04
CA PHE A 164 -0.84 -17.71 -20.74
C PHE A 164 -0.57 -16.21 -20.81
N VAL A 165 -1.41 -15.48 -20.10
CA VAL A 165 -1.20 -14.07 -19.79
C VAL A 165 -1.59 -13.84 -18.34
N ALA A 166 -0.66 -13.27 -17.56
CA ALA A 166 -0.99 -12.78 -16.23
C ALA A 166 -1.70 -11.42 -16.38
N VAL A 167 -2.81 -11.24 -15.67
CA VAL A 167 -3.58 -10.00 -15.72
C VAL A 167 -3.47 -9.32 -14.36
N ALA A 168 -2.72 -8.23 -14.30
CA ALA A 168 -2.64 -7.41 -13.10
C ALA A 168 -3.98 -6.70 -12.88
N ILE A 169 -4.50 -6.82 -11.67
CA ILE A 169 -5.70 -6.10 -11.23
C ILE A 169 -5.36 -5.15 -10.10
N SER A 170 -6.01 -4.00 -10.08
CA SER A 170 -5.91 -3.02 -8.99
C SER A 170 -7.09 -2.07 -9.07
N THR A 171 -7.37 -1.36 -7.99
CA THR A 171 -8.15 -0.11 -8.07
C THR A 171 -7.47 0.79 -9.10
N ASP A 172 -8.22 1.26 -10.11
CA ASP A 172 -7.68 1.98 -11.26
C ASP A 172 -7.28 3.42 -10.91
N LEU A 173 -6.30 3.55 -10.02
CA LEU A 173 -5.79 4.83 -9.55
C LEU A 173 -4.85 5.45 -10.58
N ARG A 174 -5.05 6.75 -10.83
CA ARG A 174 -4.16 7.55 -11.66
C ARG A 174 -2.81 7.71 -10.95
N GLN A 175 -1.73 7.33 -11.62
CA GLN A 175 -0.38 7.60 -11.13
C GLN A 175 -0.10 9.11 -11.20
N THR A 176 0.43 9.68 -10.13
CA THR A 176 0.69 11.12 -9.97
C THR A 176 2.18 11.43 -9.81
N GLY A 177 2.97 10.48 -9.27
CA GLY A 177 4.37 10.69 -8.94
C GLY A 177 5.33 9.86 -9.78
N THR A 178 6.48 10.45 -10.10
CA THR A 178 7.61 9.75 -10.73
C THR A 178 8.92 10.07 -10.01
N PHE A 179 9.87 9.13 -10.08
CA PHE A 179 11.22 9.28 -9.55
C PHE A 179 12.18 8.46 -10.41
N ASP A 180 13.33 9.04 -10.74
CA ASP A 180 14.42 8.41 -11.45
C ASP A 180 15.77 8.93 -10.93
N CYS A 181 16.82 8.13 -10.98
CA CYS A 181 18.15 8.55 -10.54
C CYS A 181 19.29 7.77 -11.19
N SER A 182 20.53 8.22 -11.00
CA SER A 182 21.70 7.55 -11.58
C SER A 182 22.05 6.18 -10.96
N HIS A 183 21.27 5.67 -10.02
CA HIS A 183 21.57 4.45 -9.28
C HIS A 183 20.53 3.35 -9.53
N GLU A 184 20.92 2.32 -10.28
CA GLU A 184 20.03 1.24 -10.73
C GLU A 184 19.22 0.57 -9.61
N MET A 185 19.86 0.19 -8.49
CA MET A 185 19.14 -0.44 -7.38
C MET A 185 18.11 0.47 -6.69
N ILE A 186 18.35 1.78 -6.64
CA ILE A 186 17.41 2.73 -6.03
C ILE A 186 16.22 2.97 -6.97
N LYS A 187 16.46 3.03 -8.29
CA LYS A 187 15.38 3.00 -9.28
C LYS A 187 14.53 1.75 -9.11
N LYS A 188 15.18 0.58 -8.99
CA LYS A 188 14.47 -0.69 -8.82
C LYS A 188 13.65 -0.74 -7.53
N LEU A 189 14.16 -0.19 -6.42
CA LEU A 189 13.41 -0.04 -5.17
C LEU A 189 12.13 0.78 -5.36
N HIS A 190 12.20 1.88 -6.09
CA HIS A 190 11.04 2.71 -6.40
C HIS A 190 10.03 1.98 -7.31
N GLU A 191 10.50 1.30 -8.35
CA GLU A 191 9.65 0.44 -9.21
C GLU A 191 8.93 -0.64 -8.41
N ASN A 192 9.65 -1.33 -7.52
CA ASN A 192 9.08 -2.37 -6.67
C ASN A 192 8.00 -1.77 -5.75
N THR A 193 8.20 -0.56 -5.25
CA THR A 193 7.21 0.13 -4.39
C THR A 193 5.94 0.49 -5.17
N ILE A 194 6.06 0.88 -6.44
CA ILE A 194 4.89 1.10 -7.32
C ILE A 194 4.10 -0.21 -7.49
N TRP A 195 4.78 -1.33 -7.74
CA TRP A 195 4.14 -2.63 -7.85
C TRP A 195 3.47 -3.06 -6.55
N SER A 196 4.16 -2.96 -5.42
CA SER A 196 3.57 -3.28 -4.11
C SER A 196 2.38 -2.41 -3.76
N THR A 197 2.34 -1.14 -4.21
CA THR A 197 1.13 -0.32 -4.10
C THR A 197 -0.01 -0.91 -4.93
N ARG A 198 0.22 -1.21 -6.22
CA ARG A 198 -0.81 -1.73 -7.13
C ARG A 198 -1.38 -3.07 -6.64
N ASP A 199 -0.50 -3.96 -6.21
CA ASP A 199 -0.88 -5.31 -5.80
C ASP A 199 -1.78 -5.30 -4.55
N ASN A 200 -1.64 -4.28 -3.70
CA ASN A 200 -2.35 -4.18 -2.42
C ASN A 200 -3.48 -3.15 -2.40
N PHE A 201 -3.69 -2.39 -3.46
CA PHE A 201 -4.77 -1.40 -3.53
C PHE A 201 -5.95 -2.01 -4.29
N VAL A 202 -6.53 -3.08 -3.75
CA VAL A 202 -7.63 -3.85 -4.37
C VAL A 202 -8.89 -3.64 -3.54
N SER A 203 -9.68 -2.62 -3.88
CA SER A 203 -10.83 -2.11 -3.11
C SER A 203 -10.49 -1.48 -1.76
N VAL A 204 -9.56 -2.06 -0.99
CA VAL A 204 -9.07 -1.58 0.30
C VAL A 204 -7.53 -1.65 0.31
N PRO A 205 -6.82 -0.86 1.15
CA PRO A 205 -5.36 -0.93 1.25
C PRO A 205 -4.93 -2.17 2.05
N THR A 206 -4.72 -3.30 1.37
CA THR A 206 -4.42 -4.58 2.02
C THR A 206 -2.97 -4.65 2.49
N ASP A 207 -2.68 -5.39 3.57
CA ASP A 207 -1.30 -5.69 3.96
C ASP A 207 -0.55 -6.45 2.86
N CYS A 208 -1.14 -7.55 2.37
CA CYS A 208 -0.59 -8.39 1.32
C CYS A 208 -1.66 -8.92 0.35
N PRO A 209 -1.27 -9.37 -0.86
CA PRO A 209 -2.22 -9.80 -1.88
C PRO A 209 -2.40 -11.33 -2.01
N GLN A 210 -1.56 -12.14 -1.35
CA GLN A 210 -1.39 -13.57 -1.64
C GLN A 210 -1.99 -14.51 -0.60
N ARG A 211 -1.67 -14.34 0.69
CA ARG A 211 -2.06 -15.29 1.75
C ARG A 211 -3.51 -15.08 2.19
N ASP A 212 -3.96 -15.92 3.12
CA ASP A 212 -5.25 -15.89 3.82
C ASP A 212 -5.38 -14.70 4.79
N GLU A 213 -5.14 -13.48 4.29
CA GLU A 213 -5.22 -12.24 5.06
C GLU A 213 -5.84 -11.13 4.22
N ARG A 214 -5.04 -10.39 3.45
CA ARG A 214 -5.53 -9.35 2.52
C ARG A 214 -6.46 -8.35 3.21
N LEU A 215 -6.09 -7.98 4.44
CA LEU A 215 -6.92 -7.14 5.30
C LEU A 215 -6.43 -5.71 5.25
N GLY A 216 -7.34 -4.77 5.46
CA GLY A 216 -7.05 -3.34 5.57
C GLY A 216 -6.32 -2.98 6.86
N TRP A 217 -5.09 -3.48 7.05
CA TRP A 217 -4.31 -3.23 8.25
C TRP A 217 -3.94 -1.75 8.35
N THR A 218 -4.44 -1.11 9.41
CA THR A 218 -4.44 0.34 9.55
C THR A 218 -3.05 0.93 9.77
N GLY A 219 -2.17 0.23 10.49
CA GLY A 219 -0.79 0.68 10.72
C GLY A 219 0.04 0.69 9.45
N ASP A 220 -0.13 -0.33 8.61
CA ASP A 220 0.54 -0.47 7.32
C ASP A 220 0.21 0.72 6.41
N ILE A 221 -1.08 1.01 6.21
CA ILE A 221 -1.46 2.15 5.35
C ILE A 221 -1.07 3.48 5.98
N GLN A 222 -1.12 3.63 7.30
CA GLN A 222 -0.70 4.86 7.97
C GLN A 222 0.77 5.20 7.67
N VAL A 223 1.69 4.24 7.85
CA VAL A 223 3.13 4.50 7.59
C VAL A 223 3.42 4.69 6.10
N PHE A 224 2.57 4.14 5.23
CA PHE A 224 2.76 4.18 3.79
C PHE A 224 2.03 5.33 3.08
N ALA A 225 1.01 5.93 3.70
CA ALA A 225 0.15 6.95 3.09
C ALA A 225 0.93 8.10 2.45
N PRO A 226 1.99 8.68 3.05
CA PRO A 226 2.78 9.72 2.37
C PRO A 226 3.40 9.27 1.05
N THR A 227 3.85 8.02 0.96
CA THR A 227 4.37 7.45 -0.29
C THR A 227 3.24 7.17 -1.26
N ALA A 228 2.16 6.53 -0.81
CA ALA A 228 1.01 6.19 -1.66
C ALA A 228 0.41 7.44 -2.31
N ASN A 229 0.20 8.51 -1.52
CA ASN A 229 -0.36 9.78 -1.99
C ASN A 229 0.57 10.51 -2.97
N TYR A 230 1.89 10.27 -2.89
CA TYR A 230 2.83 10.79 -3.87
C TYR A 230 2.75 10.01 -5.18
N LEU A 231 2.70 8.67 -5.10
CA LEU A 231 2.74 7.80 -6.27
C LEU A 231 1.42 7.83 -7.06
N PHE A 232 0.28 7.86 -6.37
CA PHE A 232 -1.05 7.77 -6.95
C PHE A 232 -2.01 8.79 -6.36
N ASP A 233 -3.05 9.12 -7.12
CA ASP A 233 -4.20 9.86 -6.61
C ASP A 233 -5.06 8.95 -5.73
N THR A 234 -4.75 8.93 -4.43
CA THR A 234 -5.39 8.09 -3.41
C THR A 234 -6.59 8.77 -2.75
N THR A 235 -6.93 10.00 -3.16
CA THR A 235 -7.89 10.88 -2.49
C THR A 235 -9.22 10.17 -2.22
N ALA A 236 -9.88 9.66 -3.26
CA ALA A 236 -11.16 8.99 -3.13
C ALA A 236 -11.03 7.61 -2.47
N PHE A 237 -9.97 6.87 -2.78
CA PHE A 237 -9.72 5.52 -2.27
C PHE A 237 -9.58 5.50 -0.74
N LEU A 238 -8.67 6.32 -0.20
CA LEU A 238 -8.46 6.38 1.25
C LEU A 238 -9.58 7.15 1.96
N SER A 239 -10.20 8.15 1.33
CA SER A 239 -11.38 8.82 1.91
C SER A 239 -12.57 7.88 2.07
N ASN A 240 -12.77 6.94 1.13
CA ASN A 240 -13.82 5.93 1.26
C ASN A 240 -13.47 4.92 2.36
N TRP A 241 -12.25 4.38 2.33
CA TRP A 241 -11.80 3.42 3.36
C TRP A 241 -11.80 4.01 4.79
N LEU A 242 -11.54 5.31 4.95
CA LEU A 242 -11.64 5.98 6.26
C LEU A 242 -13.07 6.03 6.82
N GLN A 243 -14.12 5.94 5.98
CA GLN A 243 -15.49 5.79 6.47
C GLN A 243 -15.73 4.39 7.02
N ASP A 244 -15.16 3.36 6.40
CA ASP A 244 -15.19 1.99 6.92
C ASP A 244 -14.43 1.91 8.26
N LEU A 245 -13.26 2.56 8.35
CA LEU A 245 -12.48 2.66 9.59
C LEU A 245 -13.27 3.33 10.72
N GLU A 246 -13.99 4.41 10.42
CA GLU A 246 -14.84 5.09 11.40
C GLU A 246 -15.95 4.15 11.92
N ALA A 247 -16.55 3.35 11.05
CA ALA A 247 -17.62 2.42 11.41
C ALA A 247 -17.14 1.22 12.25
N ASP A 248 -15.93 0.69 11.98
CA ASP A 248 -15.41 -0.53 12.62
C ASP A 248 -14.61 -0.26 13.92
N GLN A 249 -14.02 0.93 14.06
CA GLN A 249 -13.13 1.35 15.15
C GLN A 249 -11.97 0.38 15.46
N PRO A 250 -10.71 0.77 15.18
CA PRO A 250 -9.58 -0.12 15.39
C PRO A 250 -9.34 -0.38 16.89
N ARG A 251 -8.78 -1.56 17.19
CA ARG A 251 -8.26 -1.87 18.52
C ARG A 251 -7.24 -0.81 18.95
N PRO A 252 -7.16 -0.46 20.24
CA PRO A 252 -6.35 0.65 20.74
C PRO A 252 -4.84 0.35 20.76
N MET A 253 -4.26 0.10 19.59
CA MET A 253 -2.83 -0.11 19.37
C MET A 253 -2.27 1.13 18.69
N ALA A 254 -1.27 1.76 19.29
CA ALA A 254 -0.58 2.90 18.69
C ALA A 254 -0.06 2.53 17.30
N ILE A 255 0.12 3.52 16.43
CA ILE A 255 0.39 3.37 14.99
C ILE A 255 -0.82 2.82 14.22
N TRP A 256 -1.47 1.76 14.69
CA TRP A 256 -2.64 1.18 13.99
C TRP A 256 -3.90 2.02 14.20
N ALA A 257 -4.26 2.36 15.43
CA ALA A 257 -5.44 3.17 15.73
C ALA A 257 -5.23 4.66 15.44
N ASP A 258 -3.98 5.11 15.51
CA ASP A 258 -3.57 6.48 15.18
C ASP A 258 -3.83 6.85 13.71
N CYS A 259 -4.09 5.85 12.86
CA CYS A 259 -4.48 6.01 11.46
C CYS A 259 -5.72 6.89 11.32
N SER A 260 -6.60 6.89 12.34
CA SER A 260 -7.78 7.77 12.43
C SER A 260 -7.44 9.26 12.42
N VAL A 261 -6.22 9.65 12.80
CA VAL A 261 -5.75 11.04 12.85
C VAL A 261 -4.69 11.31 11.78
N ILE A 262 -3.72 10.41 11.63
CA ILE A 262 -2.56 10.61 10.76
C ILE A 262 -2.94 10.51 9.28
N THR A 263 -3.69 9.50 8.88
CA THR A 263 -4.04 9.29 7.46
C THR A 263 -4.91 10.42 6.89
N PRO A 264 -5.95 10.93 7.58
CA PRO A 264 -6.66 12.12 7.12
C PRO A 264 -5.78 13.37 6.99
N TRP A 265 -4.79 13.52 7.89
CA TRP A 265 -3.82 14.61 7.79
C TRP A 265 -2.90 14.47 6.58
N ASP A 266 -2.43 13.26 6.28
CA ASP A 266 -1.58 12.98 5.12
C ASP A 266 -2.34 13.22 3.81
N LEU A 267 -3.64 12.87 3.76
CA LEU A 267 -4.51 13.22 2.64
C LEU A 267 -4.68 14.74 2.50
N TYR A 268 -4.94 15.45 3.60
CA TYR A 268 -5.07 16.90 3.59
C TYR A 268 -3.78 17.59 3.14
N THR A 269 -2.61 17.14 3.60
CA THR A 269 -1.33 17.73 3.20
C THR A 269 -1.02 17.44 1.73
N SER A 270 -1.37 16.25 1.24
CA SER A 270 -1.11 15.84 -0.15
C SER A 270 -2.06 16.49 -1.15
N PHE A 271 -3.36 16.62 -0.82
CA PHE A 271 -4.39 17.02 -1.79
C PHE A 271 -5.11 18.33 -1.43
N GLY A 272 -4.93 18.85 -0.22
CA GLY A 272 -5.49 20.14 0.21
C GLY A 272 -6.97 20.11 0.57
N ASP A 273 -7.63 18.95 0.51
CA ASP A 273 -9.05 18.83 0.82
C ASP A 273 -9.31 18.90 2.34
N LYS A 274 -9.71 20.09 2.80
CA LYS A 274 -10.12 20.34 4.18
C LYS A 274 -11.36 19.53 4.59
N GLN A 275 -12.22 19.13 3.64
CA GLN A 275 -13.44 18.38 3.97
C GLN A 275 -13.13 16.98 4.49
N ILE A 276 -12.01 16.36 4.09
CA ILE A 276 -11.56 15.08 4.67
C ILE A 276 -11.36 15.21 6.18
N LEU A 277 -10.71 16.29 6.63
CA LEU A 277 -10.53 16.57 8.05
C LEU A 277 -11.88 16.80 8.76
N GLN A 278 -12.80 17.50 8.11
CA GLN A 278 -14.14 17.75 8.68
C GLN A 278 -14.94 16.46 8.85
N ARG A 279 -14.96 15.60 7.82
CA ARG A 279 -15.66 14.31 7.87
C ARG A 279 -15.08 13.40 8.95
N GLN A 280 -13.75 13.34 9.06
CA GLN A 280 -13.05 12.45 9.98
C GLN A 280 -12.88 13.01 11.39
N TRP A 281 -13.29 14.25 11.67
CA TRP A 281 -13.16 14.85 13.01
C TRP A 281 -13.87 14.00 14.09
N GLY A 282 -15.03 13.44 13.76
CA GLY A 282 -15.77 12.52 14.64
C GLY A 282 -14.94 11.31 15.03
N SER A 283 -14.43 10.57 14.03
CA SER A 283 -13.51 9.44 14.21
C SER A 283 -12.27 9.80 15.05
N MET A 284 -11.62 10.94 14.77
CA MET A 284 -10.47 11.42 15.56
C MET A 284 -10.80 11.67 17.03
N ARG A 285 -11.97 12.25 17.32
CA ARG A 285 -12.43 12.52 18.69
C ARG A 285 -12.79 11.23 19.40
N MET A 286 -13.54 10.36 18.74
CA MET A 286 -13.88 9.05 19.28
C MET A 286 -12.61 8.30 19.68
N TRP A 287 -11.59 8.28 18.83
CA TRP A 287 -10.30 7.68 19.15
C TRP A 287 -9.62 8.31 20.38
N LEU A 288 -9.31 9.61 20.33
CA LEU A 288 -8.47 10.26 21.34
C LEU A 288 -9.17 10.48 22.69
N ASP A 289 -10.49 10.68 22.67
CA ASP A 289 -11.28 11.01 23.86
C ASP A 289 -11.86 9.76 24.54
N THR A 290 -12.17 8.70 23.77
CA THR A 290 -12.85 7.51 24.30
C THR A 290 -12.23 6.16 23.93
N GLY A 291 -11.64 6.06 22.74
CA GLY A 291 -11.13 4.80 22.19
C GLY A 291 -9.79 4.39 22.78
N LEU A 292 -9.01 5.35 23.32
CA LEU A 292 -7.68 5.12 23.86
C LEU A 292 -7.69 4.92 25.40
N PRO A 293 -7.40 3.70 25.90
CA PRO A 293 -7.24 3.47 27.34
C PRO A 293 -5.95 4.14 27.85
N ARG A 294 -6.09 5.02 28.85
CA ARG A 294 -4.98 5.76 29.45
C ARG A 294 -4.72 5.36 30.91
N ASN A 295 -3.46 5.37 31.32
CA ASN A 295 -3.05 5.21 32.72
C ASN A 295 -3.19 6.53 33.51
N LYS A 296 -2.81 6.51 34.80
CA LYS A 296 -2.94 7.68 35.70
C LYS A 296 -2.13 8.90 35.26
N GLN A 297 -1.05 8.69 34.52
CA GLN A 297 -0.18 9.72 33.95
C GLN A 297 -0.74 10.26 32.62
N GLY A 298 -1.78 9.62 32.07
CA GLY A 298 -2.39 9.95 30.79
C GLY A 298 -1.68 9.33 29.58
N PHE A 299 -0.68 8.48 29.82
CA PHE A 299 -0.05 7.63 28.80
C PHE A 299 -0.94 6.45 28.43
N TYR A 300 -0.56 5.71 27.38
CA TYR A 300 -1.16 4.42 27.07
C TYR A 300 -1.21 3.51 28.30
N SER A 301 -2.33 2.83 28.49
CA SER A 301 -2.44 1.78 29.51
C SER A 301 -1.52 0.61 29.16
N THR A 302 -0.72 0.16 30.14
CA THR A 302 0.12 -1.04 30.02
C THR A 302 -0.69 -2.34 30.04
N GLU A 303 -1.99 -2.26 30.30
CA GLU A 303 -2.92 -3.39 30.17
C GLU A 303 -3.37 -3.60 28.71
N THR A 304 -3.10 -2.63 27.83
CA THR A 304 -3.42 -2.70 26.42
C THR A 304 -2.21 -3.23 25.65
N PRO A 305 -2.30 -4.41 24.99
CA PRO A 305 -1.22 -4.93 24.16
C PRO A 305 -0.86 -3.97 23.03
N GLN A 306 0.41 -3.95 22.64
CA GLN A 306 0.92 -3.11 21.56
C GLN A 306 1.78 -3.95 20.62
N TYR A 307 1.68 -3.69 19.31
CA TYR A 307 2.59 -4.29 18.33
C TYR A 307 4.00 -3.69 18.38
N GLY A 308 4.11 -2.41 18.77
CA GLY A 308 5.38 -1.71 18.86
C GLY A 308 6.04 -1.51 17.49
N ASP A 309 7.37 -1.56 17.47
CA ASP A 309 8.19 -1.51 16.26
C ASP A 309 8.20 -2.89 15.57
N TRP A 310 7.05 -3.23 14.98
CA TRP A 310 6.75 -4.53 14.41
C TRP A 310 7.75 -4.91 13.30
N LEU A 311 8.22 -6.16 13.32
CA LEU A 311 9.21 -6.68 12.38
C LEU A 311 10.59 -5.98 12.45
N ASP A 312 10.97 -5.45 13.62
CA ASP A 312 12.37 -5.09 13.87
C ASP A 312 13.28 -6.28 13.45
N PRO A 313 14.38 -6.03 12.71
CA PRO A 313 15.29 -7.08 12.26
C PRO A 313 15.88 -7.97 13.37
N ARG A 314 15.78 -7.56 14.63
CA ARG A 314 16.23 -8.26 15.84
C ARG A 314 15.11 -9.08 16.50
N SER A 315 13.85 -8.86 16.12
CA SER A 315 12.72 -9.66 16.60
C SER A 315 12.86 -11.11 16.15
N PRO A 316 12.61 -12.10 17.02
CA PRO A 316 12.54 -13.49 16.60
C PRO A 316 11.48 -13.68 15.51
N PRO A 317 11.73 -14.48 14.45
CA PRO A 317 10.76 -14.74 13.39
C PRO A 317 9.36 -15.18 13.86
N GLN A 318 9.28 -15.87 15.00
CA GLN A 318 8.03 -16.35 15.59
C GLN A 318 7.33 -15.31 16.47
N LEU A 319 8.03 -14.24 16.84
CA LEU A 319 7.58 -13.18 17.75
C LEU A 319 7.89 -11.79 17.16
N PRO A 320 7.28 -11.43 16.02
CA PRO A 320 7.59 -10.20 15.28
C PRO A 320 7.41 -8.89 16.07
N GLY A 321 6.56 -8.88 17.10
CA GLY A 321 6.37 -7.72 18.00
C GLY A 321 7.38 -7.63 19.16
N HIS A 322 8.30 -8.60 19.30
CA HIS A 322 9.33 -8.58 20.35
C HIS A 322 10.55 -7.76 19.94
N SER A 323 10.29 -6.50 19.55
CA SER A 323 11.34 -5.54 19.22
C SER A 323 12.15 -5.17 20.48
N PRO A 324 13.45 -4.88 20.35
CA PRO A 324 14.22 -4.28 21.45
C PRO A 324 13.79 -2.85 21.80
N THR A 325 12.94 -2.24 20.98
CA THR A 325 12.27 -0.98 21.32
C THR A 325 11.07 -1.25 22.22
N ASP A 326 11.05 -0.62 23.41
CA ASP A 326 9.90 -0.71 24.32
C ASP A 326 8.62 -0.28 23.58
N PRO A 327 7.62 -1.17 23.45
CA PRO A 327 6.41 -0.86 22.71
C PRO A 327 5.60 0.28 23.33
N TYR A 328 5.71 0.53 24.63
CA TYR A 328 5.04 1.66 25.28
C TYR A 328 5.78 2.98 25.10
N LEU A 329 7.11 2.95 24.93
CA LEU A 329 7.86 4.11 24.45
C LEU A 329 7.35 4.52 23.07
N VAL A 330 7.21 3.57 22.13
CA VAL A 330 6.65 3.83 20.80
C VAL A 330 5.23 4.37 20.91
N ALA A 331 4.37 3.70 21.70
CA ALA A 331 2.97 4.10 21.84
C ALA A 331 2.81 5.51 22.41
N ASN A 332 3.59 5.87 23.44
CA ASN A 332 3.53 7.20 24.04
C ASN A 332 4.12 8.28 23.13
N ALA A 333 5.13 7.95 22.31
CA ALA A 333 5.64 8.88 21.30
C ALA A 333 4.57 9.17 20.23
N TYR A 334 3.87 8.14 19.74
CA TYR A 334 2.76 8.29 18.80
C TYR A 334 1.58 9.05 19.41
N LEU A 335 1.21 8.77 20.66
CA LEU A 335 0.16 9.50 21.39
C LEU A 335 0.44 11.01 21.41
N ILE A 336 1.67 11.39 21.73
CA ILE A 336 2.06 12.81 21.75
C ILE A 336 1.95 13.41 20.36
N TYR A 337 2.43 12.68 19.33
CA TYR A 337 2.36 13.13 17.95
C TYR A 337 0.92 13.31 17.47
N THR A 338 0.05 12.32 17.68
CA THR A 338 -1.35 12.35 17.25
C THR A 338 -2.16 13.38 18.01
N THR A 339 -1.91 13.57 19.30
CA THR A 339 -2.56 14.64 20.08
C THR A 339 -2.15 16.03 19.56
N ARG A 340 -0.88 16.24 19.20
CA ARG A 340 -0.44 17.50 18.55
C ARG A 340 -1.08 17.70 17.18
N LEU A 341 -1.23 16.62 16.42
CA LEU A 341 -1.80 16.67 15.09
C LEU A 341 -3.29 17.01 15.14
N ALA A 342 -4.02 16.37 16.04
CA ALA A 342 -5.39 16.68 16.40
C ALA A 342 -5.59 18.16 16.78
N ALA A 343 -4.70 18.73 17.59
CA ALA A 343 -4.74 20.15 17.90
C ALA A 343 -4.63 21.04 16.65
N ARG A 344 -3.66 20.75 15.76
CA ARG A 344 -3.49 21.49 14.50
C ARG A 344 -4.73 21.40 13.62
N ILE A 345 -5.29 20.19 13.49
CA ILE A 345 -6.54 19.96 12.75
C ILE A 345 -7.68 20.75 13.39
N GLY A 346 -7.81 20.71 14.73
CA GLY A 346 -8.80 21.47 15.48
C GLY A 346 -8.74 22.97 15.19
N HIS A 347 -7.55 23.57 15.12
CA HIS A 347 -7.38 24.98 14.72
C HIS A 347 -7.82 25.23 13.28
N ILE A 348 -7.43 24.36 12.34
CA ILE A 348 -7.84 24.45 10.93
C ILE A 348 -9.37 24.40 10.79
N LEU A 349 -10.03 23.54 11.56
CA LEU A 349 -11.48 23.35 11.54
C LEU A 349 -12.25 24.39 12.36
N GLY A 350 -11.58 25.19 13.20
CA GLY A 350 -12.21 26.18 14.08
C GLY A 350 -12.65 25.64 15.45
N HIS A 351 -12.26 24.42 15.82
CA HIS A 351 -12.46 23.82 17.14
C HIS A 351 -11.43 24.33 18.17
N THR A 352 -11.26 25.65 18.27
CA THR A 352 -10.16 26.32 19.01
C THR A 352 -10.06 25.92 20.48
N LYS A 353 -11.19 25.74 21.18
CA LYS A 353 -11.20 25.28 22.57
C LYS A 353 -10.65 23.87 22.73
N GLN A 354 -11.04 22.95 21.84
CA GLN A 354 -10.54 21.58 21.85
C GLN A 354 -9.06 21.56 21.48
N ALA A 355 -8.68 22.29 20.42
CA ALA A 355 -7.29 22.40 19.98
C ALA A 355 -6.36 22.88 21.11
N ALA A 356 -6.75 23.92 21.86
CA ALA A 356 -5.97 24.41 22.99
C ALA A 356 -5.88 23.39 24.15
N THR A 357 -6.87 22.52 24.32
CA THR A 357 -6.82 21.41 25.29
C THR A 357 -5.83 20.34 24.85
N ASP A 358 -5.91 19.92 23.59
CA ASP A 358 -5.01 18.92 23.00
C ASP A 358 -3.56 19.41 23.01
N GLU A 359 -3.28 20.70 22.73
CA GLU A 359 -1.93 21.28 22.84
C GLU A 359 -1.37 21.20 24.26
N ARG A 360 -2.19 21.55 25.26
CA ARG A 360 -1.79 21.46 26.66
C ARG A 360 -1.52 20.01 27.05
N ASP A 361 -2.35 19.06 26.63
CA ASP A 361 -2.16 17.65 26.93
C ASP A 361 -0.89 17.11 26.28
N ALA A 362 -0.68 17.39 24.98
CA ALA A 362 0.54 16.98 24.29
C ALA A 362 1.82 17.54 24.91
N ASN A 363 1.81 18.79 25.37
CA ASN A 363 2.96 19.40 26.04
C ASN A 363 3.21 18.75 27.42
N ARG A 364 2.15 18.54 28.21
CA ARG A 364 2.23 17.82 29.48
C ARG A 364 2.78 16.40 29.30
N LEU A 365 2.27 15.66 28.31
CA LEU A 365 2.73 14.31 27.97
C LEU A 365 4.17 14.31 27.47
N THR A 366 4.62 15.35 26.76
CA THR A 366 6.02 15.47 26.32
C THR A 366 6.97 15.61 27.51
N GLU A 367 6.63 16.41 28.51
CA GLU A 367 7.47 16.52 29.71
C GLU A 367 7.46 15.23 30.54
N ALA A 368 6.30 14.56 30.64
CA ALA A 368 6.23 13.23 31.24
C ALA A 368 7.10 12.22 30.46
N PHE A 369 7.09 12.27 29.13
CA PHE A 369 7.82 11.33 28.27
C PHE A 369 9.33 11.53 28.41
N ARG A 370 9.78 12.79 28.47
CA ARG A 370 11.18 13.11 28.74
C ARG A 370 11.63 12.54 30.07
N THR A 371 10.80 12.70 31.10
CA THR A 371 11.10 12.21 32.45
C THR A 371 11.18 10.67 32.49
N GLU A 372 10.28 10.00 31.77
CA GLU A 372 10.19 8.54 31.75
C GLU A 372 11.28 7.88 30.87
N TYR A 373 11.51 8.41 29.66
CA TYR A 373 12.25 7.70 28.61
C TYR A 373 13.61 8.32 28.25
N ILE A 374 13.93 9.53 28.73
CA ILE A 374 15.16 10.25 28.38
C ILE A 374 16.01 10.49 29.63
N ALA A 375 17.19 9.87 29.65
CA ALA A 375 18.17 10.13 30.71
C ALA A 375 18.67 11.58 30.66
N GLN A 376 19.16 12.10 31.78
CA GLN A 376 19.71 13.46 31.88
C GLN A 376 20.83 13.75 30.85
N SER A 377 21.55 12.72 30.42
CA SER A 377 22.59 12.81 29.38
C SER A 377 22.04 12.92 27.94
N GLY A 378 20.72 12.90 27.75
CA GLY A 378 20.06 12.90 26.45
C GLY A 378 19.92 11.52 25.80
N ARG A 379 20.30 10.44 26.50
CA ARG A 379 20.15 9.07 25.98
C ARG A 379 18.71 8.58 26.15
N LEU A 380 18.17 7.97 25.10
CA LEU A 380 16.90 7.23 25.15
C LEU A 380 17.13 5.86 25.80
N LEU A 381 16.13 5.38 26.53
CA LEU A 381 16.14 4.08 27.22
C LEU A 381 16.07 2.85 26.28
N SER A 382 16.15 3.01 24.95
CA SER A 382 16.14 1.93 23.97
C SER A 382 17.28 2.01 22.94
N ILE A 383 17.71 0.85 22.43
CA ILE A 383 18.93 0.65 21.63
C ILE A 383 18.68 0.49 20.12
N LEU A 384 19.66 0.95 19.34
CA LEU A 384 19.68 1.04 17.86
C LEU A 384 19.78 -0.29 17.10
N THR A 385 19.35 -0.22 15.84
CA THR A 385 19.06 -1.24 14.81
C THR A 385 20.25 -2.10 14.36
N ARG A 386 19.98 -3.31 13.84
CA ARG A 386 20.90 -4.20 13.12
C ARG A 386 20.41 -4.43 11.68
N TYR A 387 21.32 -4.75 10.76
CA TYR A 387 21.00 -5.12 9.37
C TYR A 387 20.77 -6.64 9.24
N ALA A 388 19.82 -7.03 8.39
CA ALA A 388 19.49 -8.44 8.09
C ALA A 388 20.49 -9.05 7.09
N ASN A 389 20.61 -10.39 7.08
CA ASN A 389 21.60 -11.15 6.29
C ASN A 389 21.08 -11.67 4.94
N GLY A 390 19.87 -11.28 4.50
CA GLY A 390 19.32 -11.59 3.18
C GLY A 390 18.69 -12.97 2.98
N THR A 391 18.67 -13.86 3.99
CA THR A 391 17.99 -15.19 3.87
C THR A 391 16.48 -15.08 4.01
N ILE A 392 15.72 -15.94 3.32
CA ILE A 392 14.25 -16.03 3.47
C ILE A 392 13.90 -16.32 4.93
N ASN A 393 12.93 -15.56 5.45
CA ASN A 393 12.48 -15.67 6.82
C ASN A 393 11.76 -17.03 7.05
N PRO A 394 12.18 -17.86 8.02
CA PRO A 394 11.53 -19.15 8.30
C PRO A 394 10.18 -19.01 9.00
N GLY A 395 9.81 -17.80 9.46
CA GLY A 395 8.54 -17.53 10.12
C GLY A 395 7.31 -17.82 9.25
N GLN A 396 6.19 -18.14 9.91
CA GLN A 396 4.91 -18.41 9.26
C GLN A 396 4.26 -17.15 8.66
N MET A 397 4.60 -15.96 9.17
CA MET A 397 4.14 -14.67 8.68
C MET A 397 5.20 -14.03 7.77
N THR A 398 5.35 -14.60 6.57
CA THR A 398 6.29 -14.09 5.56
C THR A 398 5.50 -13.74 4.30
N SER A 399 5.54 -12.47 3.88
CA SER A 399 5.05 -12.00 2.58
C SER A 399 6.21 -11.39 1.82
N PHE A 400 6.27 -11.61 0.51
CA PHE A 400 7.22 -10.91 -0.37
C PHE A 400 6.61 -9.65 -0.99
N ASN A 401 5.39 -9.30 -0.59
CA ASN A 401 4.66 -8.13 -1.06
C ASN A 401 3.90 -7.46 0.10
N HIS A 402 4.57 -6.50 0.74
CA HIS A 402 4.02 -5.56 1.71
C HIS A 402 4.54 -4.17 1.33
N TYR A 403 3.66 -3.18 1.24
CA TYR A 403 4.08 -1.82 0.92
C TYR A 403 4.73 -1.06 2.09
N ALA A 404 4.61 -1.55 3.34
CA ALA A 404 5.05 -0.81 4.53
C ALA A 404 6.53 -0.39 4.46
N LEU A 405 7.43 -1.26 4.00
CA LEU A 405 8.85 -0.95 3.81
C LEU A 405 9.11 -0.02 2.61
N GLY A 406 8.17 0.04 1.67
CA GLY A 406 8.15 1.02 0.58
C GLY A 406 7.96 2.46 1.04
N SER A 407 7.61 2.70 2.32
CA SER A 407 7.51 4.05 2.92
C SER A 407 8.78 4.88 2.79
N VAL A 408 9.94 4.23 2.59
CA VAL A 408 11.21 4.89 2.26
C VAL A 408 11.15 5.70 0.96
N CYS A 409 10.22 5.41 0.05
CA CYS A 409 10.07 6.18 -1.19
C CYS A 409 9.67 7.64 -0.95
N ALA A 410 8.93 7.95 0.13
CA ALA A 410 8.70 9.35 0.52
C ALA A 410 10.01 10.11 0.80
N PHE A 411 11.03 9.42 1.36
CA PHE A 411 12.38 9.99 1.50
C PHE A 411 13.07 10.15 0.14
N LEU A 412 12.93 9.18 -0.79
CA LEU A 412 13.46 9.32 -2.14
C LEU A 412 12.88 10.56 -2.83
N HIS A 413 11.57 10.78 -2.76
CA HIS A 413 10.90 11.93 -3.38
C HIS A 413 11.33 13.25 -2.75
N LYS A 414 11.24 13.35 -1.42
CA LYS A 414 11.47 14.59 -0.67
C LYS A 414 12.95 14.97 -0.56
N THR A 415 13.83 13.99 -0.36
CA THR A 415 15.24 14.25 -0.03
C THR A 415 16.14 14.09 -1.23
N ILE A 416 16.07 12.95 -1.93
CA ILE A 416 16.92 12.70 -3.10
C ILE A 416 16.39 13.50 -4.29
N GLY A 417 15.10 13.34 -4.61
CA GLY A 417 14.40 14.14 -5.61
C GLY A 417 14.27 15.61 -5.22
N GLY A 418 14.25 15.87 -3.91
CA GLY A 418 14.17 17.22 -3.37
C GLY A 418 12.78 17.83 -3.40
N LEU A 419 11.71 17.09 -3.72
CA LEU A 419 10.40 17.67 -4.02
C LEU A 419 9.34 17.23 -2.98
N SER A 420 8.77 18.18 -2.24
CA SER A 420 7.73 17.91 -1.22
C SER A 420 6.75 19.08 -1.06
N PRO A 421 5.54 18.88 -0.50
CA PRO A 421 4.64 19.99 -0.21
C PRO A 421 5.16 20.81 0.98
N LEU A 422 5.23 22.12 0.82
CA LEU A 422 5.50 23.07 1.92
C LEU A 422 4.19 23.57 2.56
N LEU A 423 3.17 23.77 1.73
CA LEU A 423 1.80 24.05 2.16
C LEU A 423 0.85 22.93 1.68
N PRO A 424 -0.24 22.64 2.43
CA PRO A 424 -1.21 21.61 2.06
C PRO A 424 -1.74 21.73 0.63
N GLY A 425 -1.90 20.59 -0.04
CA GLY A 425 -2.36 20.50 -1.43
C GLY A 425 -1.37 21.04 -2.46
N TRP A 426 -0.09 21.16 -2.10
CA TRP A 426 0.97 21.68 -2.98
C TRP A 426 0.73 23.11 -3.48
N LYS A 427 0.01 23.92 -2.69
CA LYS A 427 -0.12 25.36 -2.97
C LYS A 427 1.25 26.04 -3.03
N LYS A 428 2.17 25.59 -2.18
CA LYS A 428 3.59 25.90 -2.24
C LYS A 428 4.38 24.61 -2.07
N ALA A 429 5.33 24.34 -2.96
CA ALA A 429 6.27 23.22 -2.85
C ALA A 429 7.57 23.66 -2.13
N LEU A 430 8.26 22.70 -1.54
CA LEU A 430 9.66 22.82 -1.14
C LEU A 430 10.52 22.04 -2.13
N VAL A 431 11.52 22.72 -2.68
CA VAL A 431 12.56 22.16 -3.54
C VAL A 431 13.89 22.22 -2.79
N SER A 432 14.34 21.09 -2.25
CA SER A 432 15.60 21.00 -1.53
C SER A 432 16.27 19.64 -1.74
N PRO A 433 16.78 19.36 -2.96
CA PRO A 433 17.52 18.13 -3.22
C PRO A 433 18.77 18.05 -2.35
N LYS A 434 19.07 16.85 -1.86
CA LYS A 434 20.28 16.52 -1.10
C LYS A 434 21.10 15.47 -1.85
N PRO A 435 21.91 15.88 -2.85
CA PRO A 435 22.82 14.97 -3.54
C PRO A 435 23.80 14.34 -2.54
N GLY A 436 24.14 13.07 -2.74
CA GLY A 436 25.07 12.35 -1.88
C GLY A 436 25.19 10.88 -2.23
N GLY A 437 26.12 10.19 -1.57
CA GLY A 437 26.43 8.78 -1.81
C GLY A 437 26.85 8.53 -3.26
N THR A 438 26.28 7.51 -3.89
CA THR A 438 26.55 7.11 -5.28
C THR A 438 25.64 7.77 -6.33
N ILE A 439 24.74 8.67 -5.92
CA ILE A 439 23.80 9.31 -6.85
C ILE A 439 24.43 10.58 -7.42
N ARG A 440 24.38 10.74 -8.74
CA ARG A 440 24.97 11.87 -9.49
C ARG A 440 23.94 12.71 -10.24
N HIS A 441 22.76 12.16 -10.48
CA HIS A 441 21.60 12.91 -10.94
C HIS A 441 20.31 12.24 -10.46
N ALA A 442 19.24 13.03 -10.33
CA ALA A 442 17.89 12.52 -10.13
C ALA A 442 16.85 13.44 -10.75
N THR A 443 15.71 12.85 -11.11
CA THR A 443 14.54 13.54 -11.64
C THR A 443 13.30 13.04 -10.91
N THR A 444 12.45 13.96 -10.49
CA THR A 444 11.25 13.66 -9.72
C THR A 444 10.13 14.58 -10.16
N SER A 445 8.91 14.06 -10.30
CA SER A 445 7.72 14.86 -10.61
C SER A 445 6.53 14.45 -9.77
N PHE A 446 5.61 15.40 -9.57
CA PHE A 446 4.33 15.16 -8.91
C PHE A 446 3.22 15.99 -9.59
N ASP A 447 2.20 15.29 -10.08
CA ASP A 447 0.97 15.87 -10.62
C ASP A 447 0.04 16.30 -9.49
N SER A 448 0.24 17.53 -9.01
CA SER A 448 -0.54 18.13 -7.95
C SER A 448 -1.94 18.58 -8.40
N PRO A 449 -2.83 18.99 -7.48
CA PRO A 449 -4.12 19.60 -7.83
C PRO A 449 -4.01 20.86 -8.73
N TYR A 450 -2.84 21.52 -8.76
CA TYR A 450 -2.58 22.69 -9.60
C TYR A 450 -1.90 22.34 -10.94
N GLY A 451 -1.44 21.09 -11.12
CA GLY A 451 -0.63 20.64 -12.24
C GLY A 451 0.74 20.10 -11.81
N PRO A 452 1.62 19.78 -12.79
CA PRO A 452 2.88 19.10 -12.52
C PRO A 452 3.93 20.02 -11.89
N TYR A 453 4.41 19.64 -10.72
CA TYR A 453 5.72 20.07 -10.21
C TYR A 453 6.78 19.07 -10.70
N ALA A 454 7.94 19.57 -11.10
CA ALA A 454 9.07 18.70 -11.43
C ALA A 454 10.39 19.31 -10.96
N VAL A 455 11.29 18.45 -10.50
CA VAL A 455 12.67 18.79 -10.13
C VAL A 455 13.59 17.83 -10.86
N SER A 456 14.60 18.36 -11.52
CA SER A 456 15.70 17.57 -12.07
C SER A 456 17.00 18.19 -11.61
N TRP A 457 17.93 17.39 -11.13
CA TRP A 457 19.26 17.88 -10.78
C TRP A 457 20.35 16.93 -11.25
N LYS A 458 21.54 17.50 -11.49
CA LYS A 458 22.75 16.77 -11.82
C LYS A 458 23.98 17.44 -11.20
N LEU A 459 24.98 16.63 -10.93
CA LEU A 459 26.30 17.07 -10.52
C LEU A 459 27.21 17.19 -11.75
N GLU A 460 27.83 18.35 -11.91
CA GLU A 460 28.86 18.61 -12.92
C GLU A 460 30.06 19.25 -12.22
N ASP A 461 31.19 18.55 -12.18
CA ASP A 461 32.38 18.93 -11.41
C ASP A 461 32.02 19.24 -9.93
N THR A 462 32.24 20.48 -9.49
CA THR A 462 31.94 20.96 -8.12
C THR A 462 30.61 21.72 -8.05
N LYS A 463 29.69 21.45 -8.98
CA LYS A 463 28.45 22.20 -9.11
C LYS A 463 27.22 21.28 -9.11
N LEU A 464 26.22 21.70 -8.35
CA LEU A 464 24.87 21.18 -8.40
C LEU A 464 24.04 22.06 -9.34
N LYS A 465 23.56 21.49 -10.45
CA LYS A 465 22.62 22.15 -11.36
C LYS A 465 21.23 21.62 -11.11
N VAL A 466 20.27 22.50 -10.84
CA VAL A 466 18.87 22.15 -10.54
C VAL A 466 17.94 22.85 -11.52
N SER A 467 16.99 22.12 -12.08
CA SER A 467 15.87 22.64 -12.89
C SER A 467 14.58 22.37 -12.15
N VAL A 468 13.71 23.39 -12.07
CA VAL A 468 12.46 23.34 -11.34
C VAL A 468 11.33 23.80 -12.24
N LYS A 469 10.27 22.99 -12.34
CA LYS A 469 9.02 23.33 -12.99
C LYS A 469 7.94 23.52 -11.94
N VAL A 470 7.29 24.68 -11.99
CA VAL A 470 6.19 25.06 -11.10
C VAL A 470 4.92 25.25 -11.94
N PRO A 471 3.80 24.58 -11.61
CA PRO A 471 2.56 24.71 -12.37
C PRO A 471 1.94 26.11 -12.21
N PRO A 472 1.01 26.50 -13.10
CA PRO A 472 0.21 27.71 -12.92
C PRO A 472 -0.46 27.76 -11.55
N ASN A 473 -0.53 28.95 -10.94
CA ASN A 473 -1.02 29.17 -9.57
C ASN A 473 -0.24 28.45 -8.45
N GLY A 474 0.89 27.81 -8.76
CA GLY A 474 1.82 27.24 -7.79
C GLY A 474 2.97 28.18 -7.45
N GLU A 475 3.59 27.91 -6.29
CA GLU A 475 4.85 28.51 -5.86
C GLU A 475 5.81 27.40 -5.41
N ALA A 476 7.11 27.64 -5.48
CA ALA A 476 8.13 26.76 -4.91
C ALA A 476 9.14 27.55 -4.09
N GLU A 477 9.48 27.05 -2.90
CA GLU A 477 10.63 27.51 -2.13
C GLU A 477 11.83 26.65 -2.45
N VAL A 478 12.86 27.23 -3.06
CA VAL A 478 14.09 26.57 -3.46
C VAL A 478 15.14 26.80 -2.39
N VAL A 479 15.64 25.71 -1.78
CA VAL A 479 16.62 25.74 -0.69
C VAL A 479 17.79 24.83 -1.01
N LEU A 480 18.89 25.44 -1.46
CA LEU A 480 20.19 24.80 -1.70
C LEU A 480 21.21 25.26 -0.62
N LYS A 481 22.52 25.15 -0.86
CA LYS A 481 23.58 25.59 0.06
C LYS A 481 23.64 27.12 0.13
N ASN A 482 23.69 27.79 -1.02
CA ASN A 482 23.79 29.24 -1.15
C ASN A 482 22.54 29.89 -1.76
N VAL A 483 21.58 29.09 -2.23
CA VAL A 483 20.30 29.57 -2.80
C VAL A 483 19.18 29.37 -1.79
N HIS A 484 18.47 30.46 -1.46
CA HIS A 484 17.21 30.41 -0.72
C HIS A 484 16.24 31.44 -1.30
N GLU A 485 15.33 30.98 -2.16
CA GLU A 485 14.39 31.87 -2.84
C GLU A 485 13.00 31.24 -3.03
N THR A 486 11.99 32.07 -3.28
CA THR A 486 10.66 31.62 -3.67
C THR A 486 10.40 32.02 -5.12
N VAL A 487 10.02 31.06 -5.95
CA VAL A 487 9.67 31.25 -7.35
C VAL A 487 8.21 30.94 -7.62
N GLY A 488 7.61 31.68 -8.56
CA GLY A 488 6.25 31.42 -9.05
C GLY A 488 6.22 30.39 -10.18
N SER A 489 5.08 30.28 -10.87
CA SER A 489 4.87 29.38 -12.01
C SER A 489 5.91 29.58 -13.13
N GLY A 490 6.31 28.50 -13.77
CA GLY A 490 7.26 28.52 -14.89
C GLY A 490 8.36 27.49 -14.74
N GLU A 491 9.38 27.62 -15.59
CA GLU A 491 10.60 26.82 -15.54
C GLU A 491 11.75 27.69 -15.05
N HIS A 492 12.48 27.19 -14.07
CA HIS A 492 13.56 27.90 -13.38
C HIS A 492 14.80 27.01 -13.32
N THR A 493 15.98 27.62 -13.37
CA THR A 493 17.25 26.90 -13.28
C THR A 493 18.15 27.54 -12.23
N PHE A 494 18.80 26.70 -11.44
CA PHE A 494 19.71 27.08 -10.37
C PHE A 494 21.04 26.37 -10.53
N GLU A 495 22.08 27.01 -10.04
CA GLU A 495 23.40 26.44 -9.91
C GLU A 495 23.90 26.77 -8.49
N ASP A 496 24.49 25.78 -7.83
CA ASP A 496 25.08 25.95 -6.51
C ASP A 496 26.37 25.14 -6.39
N GLU A 497 27.21 25.50 -5.43
CA GLU A 497 28.41 24.75 -5.10
C GLU A 497 28.04 23.40 -4.48
N TRP A 498 28.73 22.37 -4.94
CA TRP A 498 28.64 21.04 -4.37
C TRP A 498 30.03 20.48 -4.09
N GLU A 499 30.16 19.87 -2.93
CA GLU A 499 31.39 19.21 -2.48
C GLU A 499 31.07 17.74 -2.25
N GLU A 500 31.91 16.85 -2.78
CA GLU A 500 31.77 15.41 -2.58
C GLU A 500 31.94 15.08 -1.08
N ASP A 501 30.97 14.33 -0.56
CA ASP A 501 31.08 13.77 0.79
C ASP A 501 32.00 12.54 0.77
N ASN A 502 33.28 12.79 1.02
CA ASN A 502 34.30 11.74 1.08
C ASN A 502 34.16 10.78 2.28
N THR A 503 33.14 10.96 3.13
CA THR A 503 32.81 9.97 4.17
C THR A 503 32.02 8.78 3.63
N TRP A 504 31.59 8.82 2.36
CA TRP A 504 30.83 7.76 1.70
C TRP A 504 31.70 6.88 0.76
N PRO A 505 31.45 5.55 0.65
CA PRO A 505 30.51 4.77 1.45
C PRO A 505 30.94 4.76 2.91
N LEU A 506 29.96 5.03 3.79
CA LEU A 506 30.17 4.87 5.22
C LEU A 506 30.72 3.46 5.44
N GLU A 507 31.79 3.35 6.23
CA GLU A 507 32.26 2.04 6.66
C GLU A 507 31.07 1.30 7.26
N ALA A 508 30.74 0.15 6.69
CA ALA A 508 29.64 -0.66 7.17
C ALA A 508 29.89 -0.94 8.66
N ILE A 509 28.98 -0.48 9.52
CA ILE A 509 29.03 -0.81 10.94
C ILE A 509 28.81 -2.33 11.00
N GLN A 510 29.90 -3.07 11.18
CA GLN A 510 29.89 -4.53 11.26
C GLN A 510 28.99 -4.91 12.43
N GLY A 511 27.79 -5.42 12.13
CA GLY A 511 27.01 -6.17 13.10
C GLY A 511 27.81 -7.38 13.56
N ALA A 512 27.45 -7.98 14.70
CA ALA A 512 28.16 -9.12 15.30
C ALA A 512 28.19 -10.43 14.45
N GLN A 513 27.88 -10.36 13.15
CA GLN A 513 27.97 -11.47 12.20
C GLN A 513 28.83 -11.01 11.04
N GLY A 514 30.08 -11.50 10.99
CA GLY A 514 31.08 -11.20 9.96
C GLY A 514 30.78 -11.80 8.58
N ASN A 515 29.51 -11.90 8.18
CA ASN A 515 29.15 -12.37 6.84
C ASN A 515 28.86 -11.16 5.95
N VAL A 516 29.63 -11.06 4.87
CA VAL A 516 29.30 -10.22 3.72
C VAL A 516 27.96 -10.71 3.20
N VAL A 517 26.94 -9.85 3.21
CA VAL A 517 25.68 -10.14 2.53
C VAL A 517 25.97 -9.99 1.03
N GLU A 518 26.33 -11.09 0.38
CA GLU A 518 26.20 -11.16 -1.08
C GLU A 518 24.70 -11.16 -1.38
N ALA A 519 24.16 -9.97 -1.66
CA ALA A 519 22.80 -9.82 -2.15
C ALA A 519 22.75 -10.40 -3.58
N HIS A 520 22.51 -11.71 -3.68
CA HIS A 520 22.19 -12.34 -4.96
C HIS A 520 20.78 -11.92 -5.36
N PHE A 521 20.72 -11.00 -6.31
CA PHE A 521 19.49 -10.48 -6.90
C PHE A 521 18.72 -11.59 -7.62
N VAL A 522 17.43 -11.73 -7.32
CA VAL A 522 16.49 -12.55 -8.11
C VAL A 522 15.58 -11.57 -8.88
N PRO A 523 15.83 -11.32 -10.18
CA PRO A 523 15.25 -10.22 -10.97
C PRO A 523 13.75 -10.10 -11.00
#